data_AF-A0A2R6M603-F1
#
_entry.id   AF-A0A2R6M603-F1
#
_cell.length_a   1.000
_cell.length_b   1.000
_cell.length_c   1.000
_cell.angle_alpha   90.00
_cell.angle_beta   90.00
_cell.angle_gamma   90.00
#
_symmetry.space_group_name_H-M   'P 1'
#
loop_
_entity.id
_entity.type
_entity.pdbx_description
1 polymer ?
#
loop_
_entity_poly.entity_id
_entity_poly.type
_entity_poly.pdbx_seq_one_letter_code
_entity_poly.pdbx_strand_id
1 'polypeptide(L)'
;MVVAVGERALALYERPDGRYDVFASQWAGEWAAIAAVLASDGTHPAVLDRYHWERRDAGPRAALLAGLDYLSTAAVYELSPEGVRVSVPVWLGLDALAVESEQLPVEFGVLVPVNDVHDTIRTRLGCRWLKAAAGRAVETGLLSVPQAVRLLVLFLLPRPRDVPPAVAAWLEDGRNPEGTAR
;
A
#
# COMPACT_ATOMS: atom_id res chain seq x y z
N MET A 1 -13.88 -26.59 6.35
CA MET A 1 -13.74 -25.54 5.33
C MET A 1 -12.48 -24.76 5.66
N VAL A 2 -11.39 -25.04 4.94
CA VAL A 2 -10.11 -24.37 5.19
C VAL A 2 -10.19 -23.00 4.52
N VAL A 3 -10.26 -21.94 5.32
CA VAL A 3 -10.10 -20.57 4.83
C VAL A 3 -8.63 -20.45 4.43
N ALA A 4 -8.35 -20.34 3.13
CA ALA A 4 -7.01 -20.04 2.65
C ALA A 4 -6.62 -18.66 3.19
N VAL A 5 -5.63 -18.62 4.10
CA VAL A 5 -5.19 -17.42 4.78
C VAL A 5 -4.27 -16.65 3.83
N GLY A 6 -4.67 -15.42 3.49
CA GLY A 6 -4.26 -14.68 2.30
C GLY A 6 -2.77 -14.44 2.08
N GLU A 7 -2.42 -14.34 0.79
CA GLU A 7 -1.18 -13.75 0.26
C GLU A 7 -1.03 -12.32 0.81
N ARG A 8 0.15 -11.97 1.35
CA ARG A 8 0.17 -11.02 2.47
C ARG A 8 1.28 -9.97 2.49
N ALA A 9 2.46 -10.20 1.91
CA ALA A 9 3.47 -9.16 1.84
C ALA A 9 4.43 -9.27 0.66
N LEU A 10 4.99 -8.13 0.28
CA LEU A 10 6.04 -8.01 -0.73
C LEU A 10 7.33 -7.49 -0.12
N ALA A 11 8.46 -7.98 -0.59
CA ALA A 11 9.77 -7.38 -0.35
C ALA A 11 10.35 -6.87 -1.67
N LEU A 12 10.78 -5.62 -1.67
CA LEU A 12 11.38 -4.91 -2.80
C LEU A 12 12.87 -4.73 -2.48
N TYR A 13 13.73 -5.45 -3.19
CA TYR A 13 15.18 -5.33 -3.04
C TYR A 13 15.76 -4.43 -4.13
N GLU A 14 16.33 -3.30 -3.75
CA GLU A 14 16.93 -2.37 -4.70
C GLU A 14 18.25 -2.91 -5.25
N ARG A 15 18.35 -2.96 -6.57
CA ARG A 15 19.55 -3.34 -7.29
C ARG A 15 20.43 -2.12 -7.56
N PRO A 16 21.74 -2.31 -7.80
CA PRO A 16 22.65 -1.21 -8.14
C PRO A 16 22.27 -0.42 -9.42
N ASP A 17 21.45 -1.00 -10.30
CA ASP A 17 20.95 -0.36 -11.52
C ASP A 17 19.63 0.44 -11.30
N GLY A 18 19.17 0.57 -10.05
CA GLY A 18 17.96 1.28 -9.67
C GLY A 18 16.66 0.51 -9.93
N ARG A 19 16.72 -0.73 -10.39
CA ARG A 19 15.57 -1.63 -10.47
C ARG A 19 15.34 -2.34 -9.14
N TYR A 20 14.15 -2.89 -8.95
CA TYR A 20 13.82 -3.67 -7.77
C TYR A 20 13.55 -5.11 -8.16
N ASP A 21 14.14 -6.05 -7.42
CA ASP A 21 13.68 -7.44 -7.41
C ASP A 21 12.51 -7.56 -6.42
N VAL A 22 11.45 -8.25 -6.83
CA VAL A 22 10.25 -8.43 -6.02
C VAL A 22 10.18 -9.85 -5.50
N PHE A 23 9.97 -9.96 -4.20
CA PHE A 23 9.70 -11.21 -3.52
C PHE A 23 8.33 -11.16 -2.86
N ALA A 24 7.59 -12.26 -2.89
CA ALA A 24 6.30 -12.39 -2.23
C ALA A 24 6.36 -13.43 -1.11
N SER A 25 5.60 -13.19 -0.04
CA SER A 25 5.39 -14.14 1.04
C SER A 25 3.97 -14.07 1.57
N GLN A 26 3.37 -15.23 1.80
CA GLN A 26 2.07 -15.38 2.44
C GLN A 26 2.14 -15.20 3.97
N TRP A 27 3.32 -15.39 4.58
CA TRP A 27 3.51 -15.37 6.02
C TRP A 27 4.02 -14.02 6.53
N ALA A 28 4.80 -13.31 5.72
CA ALA A 28 5.43 -12.06 6.13
C ALA A 28 4.44 -10.91 6.36
N GLY A 29 3.19 -11.00 5.89
CA GLY A 29 2.17 -9.98 6.17
C GLY A 29 1.43 -10.16 7.50
N GLU A 30 1.79 -11.18 8.29
CA GLU A 30 1.23 -11.36 9.62
C GLU A 30 1.73 -10.30 10.60
N TRP A 31 0.90 -9.96 11.58
CA TRP A 31 1.22 -8.95 12.59
C TRP A 31 2.53 -9.26 13.33
N ALA A 32 2.74 -10.53 13.71
CA ALA A 32 3.95 -10.96 14.39
C ALA A 32 5.19 -10.81 13.51
N ALA A 33 5.08 -11.07 12.20
CA ALA A 33 6.17 -10.93 11.24
C ALA A 33 6.55 -9.44 11.06
N ILE A 34 5.55 -8.57 10.86
CA ILE A 34 5.74 -7.12 10.77
C ILE A 34 6.41 -6.58 12.04
N ALA A 35 5.90 -6.96 13.22
CA ALA A 35 6.45 -6.53 14.49
C ALA A 35 7.90 -7.01 14.71
N ALA A 36 8.20 -8.25 14.33
CA ALA A 36 9.55 -8.81 14.45
C ALA A 36 10.56 -8.09 13.55
N VAL A 37 10.16 -7.67 12.33
CA VAL A 37 11.03 -6.87 11.45
C VAL A 37 11.24 -5.47 12.03
N LEU A 38 10.17 -4.80 12.47
CA LEU A 38 10.24 -3.46 13.06
C LEU A 38 11.03 -3.39 14.37
N ALA A 39 11.06 -4.49 15.14
CA ALA A 39 11.84 -4.61 16.36
C ALA A 39 13.31 -5.02 16.12
N SER A 40 13.67 -5.42 14.89
CA SER A 40 15.04 -5.83 14.56
C SER A 40 15.94 -4.63 14.25
N ASP A 41 17.25 -4.82 14.41
CA ASP A 41 18.29 -3.91 13.92
C ASP A 41 18.39 -3.87 12.39
N GLY A 42 17.62 -4.71 11.70
CA GLY A 42 17.10 -4.40 10.37
C GLY A 42 18.04 -4.69 9.21
N THR A 43 18.74 -5.82 9.19
CA THR A 43 19.47 -6.25 7.98
C THR A 43 18.56 -7.03 7.02
N HIS A 44 18.63 -6.72 5.72
CA HIS A 44 17.82 -7.40 4.71
C HIS A 44 17.93 -8.95 4.67
N PRO A 45 19.09 -9.60 4.97
CA PRO A 45 19.18 -11.06 4.94
C PRO A 45 18.29 -11.70 6.01
N ALA A 46 18.22 -11.10 7.21
CA ALA A 46 17.42 -11.62 8.31
C ALA A 46 15.91 -11.63 8.00
N VAL A 47 15.44 -10.76 7.09
CA VAL A 47 14.05 -10.73 6.63
C VAL A 47 13.78 -11.79 5.56
N LEU A 48 14.66 -11.91 4.57
CA LEU A 48 14.49 -12.85 3.46
C LEU A 48 14.66 -14.33 3.88
N ASP A 49 15.42 -14.60 4.94
CA ASP A 49 15.65 -15.99 5.38
C ASP A 49 14.49 -16.56 6.23
N ARG A 50 13.61 -15.72 6.79
CA ARG A 50 12.64 -16.13 7.83
C ARG A 50 11.25 -16.50 7.32
N TYR A 51 10.80 -15.94 6.20
CA TYR A 51 9.37 -15.98 5.84
C TYR A 51 9.07 -16.63 4.50
N HIS A 52 9.93 -17.54 4.02
CA HIS A 52 9.73 -18.28 2.77
C HIS A 52 9.37 -17.38 1.59
N TRP A 53 10.30 -16.49 1.26
CA TRP A 53 10.12 -15.54 0.17
C TRP A 53 10.33 -16.20 -1.19
N GLU A 54 9.42 -15.94 -2.12
CA GLU A 54 9.52 -16.38 -3.51
C GLU A 54 9.77 -15.17 -4.41
N ARG A 55 10.80 -15.22 -5.25
CA ARG A 55 11.02 -14.19 -6.27
C ARG A 55 9.90 -14.26 -7.29
N ARG A 56 9.28 -13.13 -7.60
CA ARG A 56 8.16 -13.02 -8.55
C ARG A 56 8.50 -12.25 -9.81
N ASP A 57 9.12 -11.09 -9.68
CA ASP A 57 9.37 -10.18 -10.80
C ASP A 57 10.58 -9.28 -10.54
N ALA A 58 10.95 -8.45 -11.53
CA ALA A 58 11.93 -7.39 -11.40
C ALA A 58 11.61 -6.18 -12.30
N GLY A 59 11.54 -4.98 -11.74
CA GLY A 59 11.09 -3.80 -12.48
C GLY A 59 11.45 -2.47 -11.84
N PRO A 60 11.20 -1.35 -12.54
CA PRO A 60 11.27 -0.03 -11.91
C PRO A 60 10.16 0.09 -10.85
N ARG A 61 10.46 0.76 -9.72
CA ARG A 61 9.53 0.91 -8.58
C ARG A 61 8.14 1.39 -9.01
N ALA A 62 8.08 2.36 -9.91
CA ALA A 62 6.82 2.91 -10.41
C ALA A 62 5.90 1.85 -11.05
N ALA A 63 6.44 0.93 -11.84
CA ALA A 63 5.67 -0.15 -12.46
C ALA A 63 5.19 -1.17 -11.42
N LEU A 64 6.02 -1.45 -10.40
CA LEU A 64 5.66 -2.36 -9.32
C LEU A 64 4.52 -1.80 -8.45
N LEU A 65 4.57 -0.51 -8.12
CA LEU A 65 3.49 0.15 -7.38
C LEU A 65 2.20 0.23 -8.20
N ALA A 66 2.30 0.40 -9.52
CA ALA A 66 1.13 0.43 -10.39
C ALA A 66 0.40 -0.92 -10.49
N GLY A 67 1.09 -2.04 -10.24
CA GLY A 67 0.49 -3.38 -10.23
C GLY A 67 0.25 -3.96 -8.82
N LEU A 68 0.44 -3.16 -7.77
CA LEU A 68 0.29 -3.62 -6.40
C LEU A 68 -1.19 -3.68 -6.01
N ASP A 69 -1.68 -4.84 -5.59
CA ASP A 69 -2.99 -4.93 -4.94
C ASP A 69 -2.91 -4.35 -3.51
N TYR A 70 -3.32 -3.08 -3.35
CA TYR A 70 -3.32 -2.37 -2.07
C TYR A 70 -4.42 -2.83 -1.12
N LEU A 71 -5.38 -3.62 -1.60
CA LEU A 71 -6.48 -4.14 -0.80
C LEU A 71 -6.09 -5.44 -0.09
N SER A 72 -5.42 -6.35 -0.79
CA SER A 72 -5.01 -7.66 -0.26
C SER A 72 -3.61 -7.65 0.39
N THR A 73 -2.70 -6.79 -0.07
CA THR A 73 -1.33 -6.73 0.48
C THR A 73 -1.33 -6.12 1.88
N ALA A 74 -0.80 -6.85 2.86
CA ALA A 74 -0.72 -6.38 4.25
C ALA A 74 0.54 -5.57 4.56
N ALA A 75 1.68 -5.85 3.92
CA ALA A 75 2.92 -5.10 4.14
C ALA A 75 3.81 -5.08 2.89
N VAL A 76 4.55 -3.99 2.73
CA VAL A 76 5.64 -3.88 1.76
C VAL A 76 6.93 -3.55 2.49
N TYR A 77 7.95 -4.37 2.28
CA TYR A 77 9.29 -4.23 2.84
C TYR A 77 10.23 -3.70 1.74
N GLU A 78 10.70 -2.47 1.86
CA GLU A 78 11.78 -1.97 1.02
C GLU A 78 13.11 -2.34 1.68
N LEU A 79 13.90 -3.18 1.00
CA LEU A 79 15.17 -3.71 1.45
C LEU A 79 16.32 -2.93 0.79
N SER A 80 17.20 -2.36 1.60
CA SER A 80 18.43 -1.71 1.15
C SER A 80 19.64 -2.18 1.97
N PRO A 81 20.88 -1.82 1.56
CA PRO A 81 22.07 -2.06 2.38
C PRO A 81 22.02 -1.36 3.75
N GLU A 82 21.35 -0.21 3.83
CA GLU A 82 21.25 0.62 5.04
C GLU A 82 20.16 0.16 6.00
N GLY A 83 19.20 -0.64 5.53
CA GLY A 83 18.20 -1.24 6.40
C GLY A 83 16.93 -1.69 5.69
N VAL A 84 15.88 -1.89 6.48
CA VAL A 84 14.55 -2.27 6.00
C VAL A 84 13.55 -1.19 6.35
N ARG A 85 12.83 -0.68 5.35
CA ARG A 85 11.67 0.18 5.55
C ARG A 85 10.41 -0.64 5.38
N VAL A 86 9.53 -0.59 6.38
CA VAL A 86 8.22 -1.23 6.31
C VAL A 86 7.16 -0.18 5.97
N SER A 87 6.28 -0.50 5.04
CA SER A 87 5.11 0.31 4.71
C SER A 87 3.84 -0.53 4.77
N VAL A 88 2.75 0.09 5.21
CA VAL A 88 1.41 -0.47 5.16
C VAL A 88 0.73 0.00 3.88
N PRO A 89 0.35 -0.91 2.97
CA PRO A 89 -0.49 -0.56 1.84
C PRO A 89 -1.88 -0.12 2.31
N VAL A 90 -2.36 0.99 1.75
CA VAL A 90 -3.69 1.52 2.00
C VAL A 90 -4.39 1.74 0.67
N TRP A 91 -5.35 0.86 0.36
CA TRP A 91 -6.28 1.09 -0.73
C TRP A 91 -7.16 2.31 -0.45
N LEU A 92 -7.31 3.20 -1.44
CA LEU A 92 -8.00 4.48 -1.29
C LEU A 92 -9.50 4.43 -1.63
N GLY A 93 -10.03 3.29 -2.08
CA GLY A 93 -11.46 3.13 -2.35
C GLY A 93 -12.33 3.40 -1.12
N LEU A 94 -13.45 4.09 -1.31
CA LEU A 94 -14.39 4.42 -0.24
C LEU A 94 -15.55 3.42 -0.26
N ASP A 95 -15.99 2.97 0.92
CA ASP A 95 -17.11 2.02 1.02
C ASP A 95 -18.41 2.62 0.43
N ALA A 96 -18.58 3.94 0.50
CA ALA A 96 -19.67 4.69 -0.12
C ALA A 96 -19.80 4.44 -1.63
N LEU A 97 -18.67 4.17 -2.32
CA LEU A 97 -18.64 3.95 -3.76
C LEU A 97 -18.95 2.51 -4.16
N ALA A 98 -18.95 1.58 -3.19
CA ALA A 98 -19.30 0.19 -3.46
C ALA A 98 -20.77 0.01 -3.85
N VAL A 99 -21.62 1.00 -3.55
CA VAL A 99 -23.06 0.97 -3.87
C VAL A 99 -23.33 1.47 -5.29
N GLU A 100 -22.47 2.35 -5.83
CA GLU A 100 -22.70 3.03 -7.11
C GLU A 100 -21.91 2.44 -8.29
N SER A 101 -21.21 1.32 -8.09
CA SER A 101 -20.34 0.68 -9.10
C SER A 101 -19.12 1.52 -9.53
N GLU A 102 -18.84 2.65 -8.85
CA GLU A 102 -17.63 3.46 -9.03
C GLU A 102 -16.49 2.99 -8.11
N GLN A 103 -16.25 1.68 -8.05
CA GLN A 103 -15.15 1.16 -7.24
C GLN A 103 -13.81 1.54 -7.88
N LEU A 104 -12.96 2.21 -7.11
CA LEU A 104 -11.57 2.45 -7.52
C LEU A 104 -10.84 1.09 -7.65
N PRO A 105 -9.95 0.93 -8.65
CA PRO A 105 -9.16 -0.29 -8.83
C PRO A 105 -8.38 -0.67 -7.56
N VAL A 106 -8.06 -1.96 -7.39
CA VAL A 106 -7.30 -2.44 -6.21
C VAL A 106 -5.87 -1.89 -6.18
N GLU A 107 -5.36 -1.50 -7.35
CA GLU A 107 -4.10 -0.83 -7.59
C GLU A 107 -4.11 0.64 -7.14
N PHE A 108 -5.29 1.16 -6.82
CA PHE A 108 -5.47 2.55 -6.43
C PHE A 108 -5.27 2.73 -4.92
N GLY A 109 -4.01 2.80 -4.50
CA GLY A 109 -3.64 2.94 -3.10
C GLY A 109 -2.35 3.73 -2.86
N VAL A 110 -1.93 3.79 -1.60
CA VAL A 110 -0.68 4.43 -1.17
C VAL A 110 0.08 3.53 -0.21
N LEU A 111 1.40 3.70 -0.14
CA LEU A 111 2.25 3.05 0.86
C LEU A 111 2.50 4.00 2.02
N VAL A 112 1.98 3.68 3.21
CA VAL A 112 2.21 4.50 4.40
C VAL A 112 3.39 3.92 5.18
N PRO A 113 4.54 4.62 5.26
CA PRO A 113 5.68 4.13 6.01
C PRO A 113 5.36 4.07 7.51
N VAL A 114 5.85 3.03 8.18
CA VAL A 114 5.67 2.83 9.62
C VAL A 114 7.02 2.56 10.28
N ASN A 115 7.25 3.15 11.45
CA ASN A 115 8.52 3.02 12.15
C ASN A 115 8.46 2.01 13.29
N ASP A 116 7.25 1.74 13.78
CA ASP A 116 7.02 0.78 14.86
C ASP A 116 5.62 0.15 14.78
N VAL A 117 5.39 -0.76 15.71
CA VAL A 117 4.14 -1.53 15.84
C VAL A 117 2.96 -0.61 16.15
N HIS A 118 3.15 0.42 16.98
CA HIS A 118 2.09 1.37 17.33
C HIS A 118 1.70 2.23 16.13
N ASP A 119 2.68 2.70 15.35
CA ASP A 119 2.48 3.38 14.07
C ASP A 119 1.65 2.52 13.11
N THR A 120 1.92 1.22 13.05
CA THR A 120 1.19 0.28 12.19
C THR A 120 -0.28 0.14 12.61
N ILE A 121 -0.56 0.02 13.92
CA ILE A 121 -1.94 -0.01 14.45
C ILE A 121 -2.64 1.32 14.16
N ARG A 122 -1.99 2.43 14.51
CA ARG A 122 -2.50 3.79 14.37
C ARG A 122 -2.84 4.11 12.92
N THR A 123 -1.98 3.74 11.98
CA THR A 123 -2.21 3.89 10.55
C THR A 123 -3.45 3.11 10.12
N ARG A 124 -3.56 1.82 10.43
CA ARG A 124 -4.71 1.00 10.01
C ARG A 124 -6.04 1.50 10.60
N LEU A 125 -6.08 1.80 11.89
CA LEU A 125 -7.29 2.32 12.56
C LEU A 125 -7.63 3.73 12.09
N GLY A 126 -6.63 4.60 11.98
CA GLY A 126 -6.77 5.97 11.48
C GLY A 126 -7.29 6.00 10.05
N CYS A 127 -6.73 5.16 9.17
CA CYS A 127 -7.20 5.00 7.79
C CYS A 127 -8.67 4.60 7.74
N ARG A 128 -9.08 3.58 8.53
CA ARG A 128 -10.49 3.15 8.57
C ARG A 128 -11.42 4.27 8.99
N TRP A 129 -11.04 5.01 10.02
CA TRP A 129 -11.84 6.15 10.49
C TRP A 129 -11.91 7.28 9.46
N LEU A 130 -10.77 7.66 8.86
CA LEU A 130 -10.69 8.69 7.83
C LEU A 130 -11.50 8.31 6.59
N LYS A 131 -11.39 7.06 6.13
CA LYS A 131 -12.17 6.55 4.99
C LYS A 131 -13.68 6.54 5.28
N ALA A 132 -14.09 6.14 6.47
CA ALA A 132 -15.50 6.19 6.87
C ALA A 132 -16.02 7.63 6.94
N ALA A 133 -15.23 8.57 7.46
CA ALA A 133 -15.59 9.99 7.49
C ALA A 133 -15.66 10.59 6.08
N ALA A 134 -14.69 10.28 5.22
CA ALA A 134 -14.65 10.69 3.83
C ALA A 134 -15.84 10.12 3.03
N GLY A 135 -16.16 8.85 3.22
CA GLY A 135 -17.34 8.20 2.61
C GLY A 135 -18.63 8.93 2.98
N ARG A 136 -18.85 9.22 4.28
CA ARG A 136 -20.03 10.00 4.72
C ARG A 136 -20.06 11.43 4.14
N ALA A 137 -18.91 12.06 3.97
CA ALA A 137 -18.84 13.39 3.36
C ALA A 137 -19.19 13.35 1.86
N VAL A 138 -18.86 12.26 1.16
CA VAL A 138 -19.29 12.02 -0.23
C VAL A 138 -20.78 11.74 -0.29
N GLU A 139 -21.29 10.84 0.55
CA GLU A 139 -22.72 10.49 0.61
C GLU A 139 -23.63 11.69 0.89
N THR A 140 -23.16 12.64 1.70
CA THR A 140 -23.91 13.87 2.01
C THR A 140 -23.70 14.99 0.98
N GLY A 141 -22.91 14.75 -0.08
CA GLY A 141 -22.59 15.72 -1.12
C GLY A 141 -21.67 16.87 -0.65
N LEU A 142 -21.07 16.75 0.55
CA LEU A 142 -20.13 17.75 1.08
C LEU A 142 -18.81 17.74 0.30
N LEU A 143 -18.38 16.57 -0.17
CA LEU A 143 -17.19 16.38 -0.98
C LEU A 143 -17.50 15.56 -2.22
N SER A 144 -16.83 15.84 -3.33
CA SER A 144 -16.73 14.87 -4.43
C SER A 144 -15.73 13.77 -4.08
N VAL A 145 -15.83 12.64 -4.79
CA VAL A 145 -14.87 11.52 -4.64
C VAL A 145 -13.42 11.96 -4.83
N PRO A 146 -13.06 12.73 -5.88
CA PRO A 146 -11.72 13.29 -6.01
C PRO A 146 -11.25 14.12 -4.82
N GLN A 147 -12.12 14.94 -4.25
CA GLN A 147 -11.79 15.76 -3.08
C GLN A 147 -11.54 14.89 -1.85
N ALA A 148 -12.41 13.92 -1.60
CA ALA A 148 -12.29 12.98 -0.49
C ALA A 148 -10.97 12.18 -0.55
N VAL A 149 -10.65 11.62 -1.72
CA VAL A 149 -9.41 10.87 -1.94
C VAL A 149 -8.18 11.77 -1.81
N ARG A 150 -8.22 13.00 -2.33
CA ARG A 150 -7.12 13.97 -2.17
C ARG A 150 -6.83 14.27 -0.70
N LEU A 151 -7.87 14.46 0.10
CA LEU A 151 -7.74 14.66 1.54
C LEU A 151 -7.14 13.43 2.21
N LEU A 152 -7.60 12.22 1.87
CA LEU A 152 -7.00 10.98 2.38
C LEU A 152 -5.50 10.92 2.08
N VAL A 153 -5.08 11.17 0.84
CA VAL A 153 -3.65 11.17 0.48
C VAL A 153 -2.85 12.18 1.30
N LEU A 154 -3.38 13.39 1.49
CA LEU A 154 -2.72 14.43 2.31
C LEU A 154 -2.60 14.05 3.78
N PHE A 155 -3.60 13.37 4.35
CA PHE A 155 -3.56 12.93 5.75
C PHE A 155 -2.67 11.69 5.96
N LEU A 156 -2.58 10.83 4.95
CA LEU A 156 -1.85 9.56 5.05
C LEU A 156 -0.38 9.69 4.69
N LEU A 157 -0.02 10.60 3.79
CA LEU A 157 1.33 10.73 3.28
C LEU A 157 1.93 12.10 3.63
N PRO A 158 2.91 12.14 4.53
CA PRO A 158 3.69 13.37 4.75
C PRO A 158 4.68 13.66 3.61
N ARG A 159 4.92 12.71 2.68
CA ARG A 159 5.89 12.86 1.57
C ARG A 159 5.35 12.31 0.24
N PRO A 160 5.59 12.98 -0.92
CA PRO A 160 5.02 12.60 -2.22
C PRO A 160 5.49 11.26 -2.82
N ARG A 161 6.66 10.75 -2.41
CA ARG A 161 7.33 9.61 -3.06
C ARG A 161 6.58 8.28 -2.97
N ASP A 162 5.58 8.20 -2.09
CA ASP A 162 4.85 6.98 -1.78
C ASP A 162 3.43 6.96 -2.39
N VAL A 163 3.15 7.94 -3.26
CA VAL A 163 1.97 7.98 -4.15
C VAL A 163 2.31 7.30 -5.48
N PRO A 164 1.56 6.28 -5.91
CA PRO A 164 1.72 5.70 -7.24
C PRO A 164 1.44 6.73 -8.35
N PRO A 165 2.14 6.67 -9.49
CA PRO A 165 1.94 7.62 -10.59
C PRO A 165 0.50 7.73 -11.06
N ALA A 166 -0.25 6.61 -11.09
CA ALA A 166 -1.66 6.60 -11.47
C ALA A 166 -2.53 7.42 -10.50
N VAL A 167 -2.27 7.33 -9.18
CA VAL A 167 -2.98 8.11 -8.17
C VAL A 167 -2.61 9.59 -8.29
N ALA A 168 -1.33 9.90 -8.50
CA ALA A 168 -0.88 11.27 -8.69
C ALA A 168 -1.55 11.93 -9.91
N ALA A 169 -1.54 11.26 -11.07
CA ALA A 169 -2.16 11.75 -12.29
C ALA A 169 -3.67 11.96 -12.12
N TRP A 170 -4.36 11.01 -11.47
CA TRP A 170 -5.80 11.11 -11.20
C TRP A 170 -6.16 12.32 -10.31
N LEU A 171 -5.31 12.61 -9.31
CA LEU A 171 -5.49 13.77 -8.42
C LEU A 171 -5.27 15.11 -9.13
N GLU A 172 -4.46 15.14 -10.18
CA GLU A 172 -4.22 16.33 -11.01
C GLU A 172 -5.33 16.55 -12.03
N ASP A 173 -5.79 15.49 -12.70
CA ASP A 173 -6.74 15.56 -13.82
C ASP A 173 -8.22 15.46 -13.41
N GLY A 174 -8.53 14.95 -12.22
CA GLY A 174 -9.89 14.83 -11.69
C GLY A 174 -10.82 13.91 -12.50
N ARG A 175 -10.27 13.05 -13.37
CA ARG A 175 -11.02 12.15 -14.28
C ARG A 175 -10.75 10.67 -13.97
N ASN A 176 -11.76 9.82 -14.18
CA ASN A 176 -11.79 8.39 -13.84
C ASN A 176 -10.54 7.60 -14.30
N PRO A 177 -9.99 6.68 -13.49
CA PRO A 177 -8.74 5.97 -13.78
C PRO A 177 -8.84 4.93 -14.92
N GLU A 178 -9.99 4.77 -15.55
CA GLU A 178 -10.20 3.83 -16.67
C GLU A 178 -9.76 4.37 -18.05
N GLY A 179 -9.23 5.61 -18.11
CA GLY A 179 -9.00 6.33 -19.36
C GLY A 179 -7.71 6.03 -20.14
N THR A 180 -6.86 5.09 -19.71
CA THR A 180 -5.57 4.78 -20.39
C THR A 180 -5.39 3.29 -20.66
N ALA A 181 -6.30 2.72 -21.45
CA ALA A 181 -6.03 1.49 -22.18
C ALA A 181 -6.80 1.48 -23.51
N ARG A 182 -6.23 2.12 -24.53
CA ARG A 182 -6.36 1.72 -25.95
C ARG A 182 -5.08 2.02 -26.68
#